data_AF-A0A229P036-F1
#
_entry.id   AF-A0A229P036-F1
#
_cell.length_a   1.000
_cell.length_b   1.000
_cell.length_c   1.000
_cell.angle_alpha   90.00
_cell.angle_beta   90.00
_cell.angle_gamma   90.00
#
_symmetry.space_group_name_H-M   'P 1'
#
loop_
_entity.id
_entity.type
_entity.pdbx_description
1 polymer ?
#
loop_
_entity_poly.entity_id
_entity_poly.type
_entity_poly.pdbx_seq_one_letter_code
_entity_poly.pdbx_strand_id
1 'polypeptide(L)'
;MQAYSIIGITDSVLRERLAALTGGQRHVREAPVFLVWCADLSRFSDAVQLHGGELTTSTEYFLVATVDAALAAQNAAVAAEAQGLGIVYIGGIRNDMRAVSELLELPPLVYPVFGMCIGVPDEQPDSRPRLPRAAIYSENRYSAEGRLEQLATYDEEYRSYIRSRAGGGRDTTWTQEMKDRVAYPSRKITELLREQGFHFED
;
A
#
# COMPACT_ATOMS: atom_id res chain seq x y z
N MET A 1 10.49 -17.87 3.44
CA MET A 1 11.33 -16.70 3.78
C MET A 1 10.69 -15.85 4.88
N GLN A 2 9.39 -15.53 4.80
CA GLN A 2 8.77 -14.56 5.71
C GLN A 2 9.42 -13.19 5.50
N ALA A 3 9.49 -12.74 4.24
CA ALA A 3 10.29 -11.61 3.78
C ALA A 3 9.60 -10.26 4.05
N TYR A 4 9.14 -10.07 5.28
CA TYR A 4 8.43 -8.87 5.72
C TYR A 4 8.77 -8.53 7.17
N SER A 5 8.62 -7.27 7.53
CA SER A 5 8.71 -6.80 8.92
C SER A 5 7.60 -5.80 9.22
N ILE A 6 7.21 -5.70 10.49
CA ILE A 6 6.13 -4.81 10.95
C ILE A 6 6.71 -3.90 12.02
N ILE A 7 6.62 -2.60 11.81
CA ILE A 7 7.05 -1.60 12.79
C ILE A 7 5.80 -0.96 13.40
N GLY A 8 5.58 -1.19 14.69
CA GLY A 8 4.53 -0.52 15.44
C GLY A 8 4.98 0.86 15.91
N ILE A 9 4.27 1.91 15.49
CA ILE A 9 4.61 3.29 15.83
C ILE A 9 3.83 3.71 17.07
N THR A 10 4.50 3.71 18.22
CA THR A 10 3.93 4.12 19.52
C THR A 10 4.46 5.46 20.01
N ASP A 11 5.64 5.89 19.55
CA ASP A 11 6.21 7.20 19.85
C ASP A 11 5.45 8.32 19.12
N SER A 12 4.95 9.30 19.88
CA SER A 12 4.08 10.36 19.35
C SER A 12 4.82 11.35 18.46
N VAL A 13 6.11 11.62 18.73
CA VAL A 13 6.92 12.56 17.95
C VAL A 13 7.26 11.95 16.59
N LEU A 14 7.69 10.69 16.58
CA LEU A 14 7.90 9.88 15.39
C LEU A 14 6.63 9.81 14.54
N ARG A 15 5.49 9.53 15.20
CA ARG A 15 4.19 9.43 14.56
C ARG A 15 3.76 10.72 13.87
N GLU A 16 3.98 11.86 14.51
CA GLU A 16 3.67 13.17 13.94
C GLU A 16 4.50 13.46 12.68
N ARG A 17 5.80 13.11 12.72
CA ARG A 17 6.69 13.23 11.55
C ARG A 17 6.24 12.33 10.41
N LEU A 18 5.87 11.08 10.68
CA LEU A 18 5.32 10.16 9.68
C LEU A 18 3.98 10.65 9.10
N ALA A 19 3.11 11.23 9.93
CA ALA A 19 1.86 11.83 9.45
C ALA A 19 2.12 12.96 8.45
N ALA A 20 3.13 13.82 8.69
CA ALA A 20 3.53 14.85 7.73
C ALA A 20 4.01 14.24 6.40
N LEU A 21 4.92 13.24 6.46
CA LEU A 21 5.47 12.57 5.28
C LEU A 21 4.42 11.81 4.46
N THR A 22 3.34 11.35 5.11
CA THR A 22 2.24 10.65 4.44
C THR A 22 1.19 11.59 3.81
N GLY A 23 1.46 12.89 3.74
CA GLY A 23 0.56 13.90 3.17
C GLY A 23 -0.41 14.50 4.20
N GLY A 24 -0.04 14.51 5.48
CA GLY A 24 -0.84 15.11 6.55
C GLY A 24 -2.12 14.34 6.87
N GLN A 25 -2.15 13.03 6.61
CA GLN A 25 -3.36 12.22 6.78
C GLN A 25 -3.74 12.12 8.26
N ARG A 26 -4.88 12.71 8.63
CA ARG A 26 -5.40 12.78 10.00
C ARG A 26 -5.41 11.43 10.73
N HIS A 27 -5.88 10.37 10.08
CA HIS A 27 -5.95 9.03 10.65
C HIS A 27 -4.58 8.48 11.10
N VAL A 28 -3.48 8.88 10.45
CA VAL A 28 -2.12 8.49 10.85
C VAL A 28 -1.77 9.05 12.22
N ARG A 29 -2.29 10.23 12.60
CA ARG A 29 -2.09 10.83 13.92
C ARG A 29 -3.04 10.24 14.96
N GLU A 30 -4.30 10.04 14.59
CA GLU A 30 -5.38 9.82 15.55
C GLU A 30 -5.69 8.36 15.86
N ALA A 31 -5.45 7.43 14.93
CA ALA A 31 -5.78 6.02 15.18
C ALA A 31 -5.05 5.51 16.44
N PRO A 32 -5.59 4.59 17.24
CA PRO A 32 -4.85 4.05 18.38
C PRO A 32 -3.62 3.22 17.96
N VAL A 33 -3.65 2.61 16.76
CA VAL A 33 -2.56 1.81 16.22
C VAL A 33 -2.16 2.31 14.84
N PHE A 34 -0.86 2.50 14.63
CA PHE A 34 -0.26 2.73 13.33
C PHE A 34 0.92 1.77 13.11
N LEU A 35 0.82 0.97 12.05
CA LEU A 35 1.83 -0.01 11.65
C LEU A 35 2.47 0.41 10.34
N VAL A 36 3.78 0.18 10.18
CA VAL A 36 4.48 0.27 8.90
C VAL A 36 4.89 -1.14 8.49
N TRP A 37 4.39 -1.57 7.33
CA TRP A 37 4.67 -2.88 6.76
C TRP A 37 5.82 -2.76 5.77
N CYS A 38 6.91 -3.46 6.04
CA CYS A 38 8.14 -3.42 5.26
C CYS A 38 8.34 -4.74 4.52
N ALA A 39 8.86 -4.64 3.30
CA ALA A 39 9.51 -5.76 2.63
C ALA A 39 10.90 -5.89 3.24
N ASP A 40 11.29 -7.09 3.66
CA ASP A 40 12.48 -7.32 4.47
C ASP A 40 13.21 -8.59 4.02
N LEU A 41 14.34 -8.40 3.34
CA LEU A 41 15.27 -9.46 2.98
C LEU A 41 16.52 -9.46 3.86
N SER A 42 16.64 -8.53 4.82
CA SER A 42 17.80 -8.45 5.71
C SER A 42 17.99 -9.75 6.49
N ARG A 43 16.91 -10.29 7.06
CA ARG A 43 16.92 -11.58 7.77
C ARG A 43 17.26 -12.76 6.86
N PHE A 44 16.92 -12.67 5.57
CA PHE A 44 17.32 -13.69 4.61
C PHE A 44 18.82 -13.60 4.30
N SER A 45 19.35 -12.39 4.13
CA SER A 45 20.79 -12.15 3.97
C SER A 45 21.57 -12.69 5.18
N ASP A 46 21.14 -12.38 6.40
CA ASP A 46 21.76 -12.88 7.64
C ASP A 46 21.78 -14.41 7.69
N ALA A 47 20.66 -15.05 7.33
CA ALA A 47 20.56 -16.51 7.29
C ALA A 47 21.54 -17.13 6.28
N VAL A 48 21.73 -16.50 5.12
CA VAL A 48 22.71 -16.93 4.11
C VAL A 48 24.14 -16.76 4.63
N GLN A 49 24.44 -15.63 5.27
CA GLN A 49 25.76 -15.33 5.83
C GLN A 49 26.16 -16.27 6.97
N LEU A 50 25.22 -16.71 7.81
CA LEU A 50 25.47 -17.70 8.88
C LEU A 50 26.01 -19.04 8.33
N HIS A 51 25.77 -19.32 7.05
CA HIS A 51 26.28 -20.50 6.36
C HIS A 51 27.39 -20.19 5.35
N GLY A 52 28.00 -19.01 5.44
CA GLY A 52 29.14 -18.58 4.61
C GLY A 52 28.78 -18.22 3.17
N GLY A 53 27.49 -17.96 2.88
CA GLY A 53 27.05 -17.48 1.57
C GLY A 53 26.93 -15.96 1.49
N GLU A 54 26.62 -15.47 0.30
CA GLU A 54 26.29 -14.07 0.02
C GLU A 54 24.96 -14.02 -0.76
N LEU A 55 24.08 -13.08 -0.39
CA LEU A 55 22.80 -12.91 -1.07
C LEU A 55 22.94 -11.97 -2.27
N THR A 56 22.75 -12.50 -3.47
CA THR A 56 22.52 -11.69 -4.68
C THR A 56 21.04 -11.41 -4.82
N THR A 57 20.64 -10.14 -4.74
CA THR A 57 19.23 -9.74 -4.94
C THR A 57 18.86 -9.69 -6.42
N SER A 58 17.57 -9.83 -6.72
CA SER A 58 17.02 -9.71 -8.07
C SER A 58 15.60 -9.15 -8.02
N THR A 59 15.03 -8.86 -9.20
CA THR A 59 13.62 -8.47 -9.34
C THR A 59 12.68 -9.52 -8.71
N GLU A 60 13.03 -10.80 -8.74
CA GLU A 60 12.27 -11.87 -8.10
C GLU A 60 12.18 -11.66 -6.59
N TYR A 61 13.30 -11.40 -5.91
CA TYR A 61 13.29 -11.19 -4.47
C TYR A 61 12.54 -9.91 -4.06
N PHE A 62 12.56 -8.87 -4.89
CA PHE A 62 11.71 -7.69 -4.71
C PHE A 62 10.21 -8.05 -4.76
N LEU A 63 9.78 -8.85 -5.75
CA LEU A 63 8.40 -9.30 -5.86
C LEU A 63 8.00 -10.16 -4.66
N VAL A 64 8.83 -11.13 -4.29
CA VAL A 64 8.55 -12.02 -3.16
C VAL A 64 8.39 -11.22 -1.86
N ALA A 65 9.31 -10.31 -1.54
CA ALA A 65 9.23 -9.52 -0.31
C ALA A 65 8.02 -8.57 -0.30
N THR A 66 7.70 -7.95 -1.45
CA THR A 66 6.49 -7.12 -1.58
C THR A 66 5.21 -7.90 -1.34
N VAL A 67 5.10 -9.09 -1.95
CA VAL A 67 3.92 -9.94 -1.88
C VAL A 67 3.75 -10.50 -0.46
N ASP A 68 4.83 -10.97 0.16
CA ASP A 68 4.83 -11.45 1.54
C ASP A 68 4.27 -10.38 2.50
N ALA A 69 4.75 -9.13 2.38
CA ALA A 69 4.26 -8.01 3.20
C ALA A 69 2.78 -7.69 2.94
N ALA A 70 2.33 -7.73 1.68
CA ALA A 70 0.95 -7.49 1.30
C ALA A 70 -0.02 -8.56 1.84
N LEU A 71 0.35 -9.83 1.75
CA LEU A 71 -0.46 -10.95 2.24
C LEU A 71 -0.56 -10.93 3.77
N ALA A 72 0.56 -10.69 4.46
CA ALA A 72 0.58 -10.56 5.92
C ALA A 72 -0.32 -9.40 6.39
N ALA A 73 -0.25 -8.25 5.73
CA ALA A 73 -1.09 -7.11 6.03
C ALA A 73 -2.57 -7.37 5.78
N GLN A 74 -2.92 -8.05 4.68
CA GLN A 74 -4.32 -8.35 4.38
C GLN A 74 -4.93 -9.30 5.40
N ASN A 75 -4.17 -10.27 5.92
CA ASN A 75 -4.60 -11.10 7.05
C ASN A 75 -4.84 -10.25 8.31
N ALA A 76 -3.98 -9.28 8.61
CA ALA A 76 -4.17 -8.37 9.74
C ALA A 76 -5.42 -7.49 9.57
N ALA A 77 -5.67 -7.00 8.35
CA ALA A 77 -6.87 -6.23 8.03
C ALA A 77 -8.15 -7.03 8.29
N VAL A 78 -8.25 -8.24 7.73
CA VAL A 78 -9.41 -9.13 7.92
C VAL A 78 -9.58 -9.51 9.40
N ALA A 79 -8.49 -9.79 10.10
CA ALA A 79 -8.53 -10.10 11.53
C ALA A 79 -9.04 -8.92 12.37
N ALA A 80 -8.57 -7.70 12.09
CA ALA A 80 -9.03 -6.50 12.77
C ALA A 80 -10.52 -6.22 12.51
N GLU A 81 -10.95 -6.27 11.25
CA GLU A 81 -12.35 -6.07 10.86
C GLU A 81 -13.28 -7.13 11.48
N ALA A 82 -12.84 -8.39 11.55
CA ALA A 82 -13.57 -9.46 12.23
C ALA A 82 -13.76 -9.23 13.74
N GLN A 83 -12.90 -8.41 14.36
CA GLN A 83 -13.02 -7.97 15.76
C GLN A 83 -13.80 -6.65 15.90
N GLY A 84 -14.43 -6.14 14.83
CA GLY A 84 -15.19 -4.89 14.83
C GLY A 84 -14.32 -3.62 14.79
N LEU A 85 -13.04 -3.74 14.48
CA LEU A 85 -12.14 -2.59 14.27
C LEU A 85 -12.19 -2.11 12.82
N GLY A 86 -11.86 -0.85 12.59
CA GLY A 86 -11.66 -0.28 11.26
C GLY A 86 -10.19 -0.25 10.90
N ILE A 87 -9.90 -0.36 9.60
CA ILE A 87 -8.54 -0.25 9.05
C ILE A 87 -8.48 0.72 7.88
N VAL A 88 -7.30 1.30 7.66
CA VAL A 88 -7.00 2.00 6.40
C VAL A 88 -5.53 1.84 6.05
N TYR A 89 -5.27 1.44 4.81
CA TYR A 89 -3.93 1.38 4.23
C TYR A 89 -3.41 2.79 3.88
N ILE A 90 -2.18 3.06 4.26
CA ILE A 90 -1.50 4.35 4.07
C ILE A 90 -0.40 4.19 3.03
N GLY A 91 -0.80 4.22 1.75
CA GLY A 91 0.13 4.24 0.62
C GLY A 91 0.95 5.53 0.52
N GLY A 92 0.57 6.57 1.27
CA GLY A 92 1.30 7.83 1.40
C GLY A 92 2.69 7.67 2.02
N ILE A 93 2.98 6.54 2.68
CA ILE A 93 4.31 6.27 3.26
C ILE A 93 5.43 6.32 2.21
N ARG A 94 5.09 6.09 0.94
CA ARG A 94 6.03 6.12 -0.18
C ARG A 94 6.12 7.48 -0.88
N ASN A 95 5.46 8.53 -0.37
CA ASN A 95 5.59 9.88 -0.93
C ASN A 95 7.04 10.38 -0.84
N ASP A 96 7.65 10.18 0.33
CA ASP A 96 9.07 10.41 0.59
C ASP A 96 9.63 9.19 1.31
N MET A 97 9.84 8.12 0.53
CA MET A 97 10.31 6.85 1.08
C MET A 97 11.71 6.99 1.69
N ARG A 98 12.55 7.94 1.22
CA ARG A 98 13.90 8.16 1.75
C ARG A 98 13.80 8.67 3.18
N ALA A 99 13.07 9.77 3.37
CA ALA A 99 12.88 10.36 4.69
C ALA A 99 12.22 9.37 5.65
N VAL A 100 11.28 8.55 5.19
CA VAL A 100 10.68 7.49 6.02
C VAL A 100 11.70 6.42 6.39
N SER A 101 12.49 5.93 5.43
CA SER A 101 13.49 4.89 5.70
C SER A 101 14.56 5.38 6.69
N GLU A 102 15.02 6.62 6.55
CA GLU A 102 15.95 7.25 7.49
C GLU A 102 15.32 7.42 8.87
N LEU A 103 14.07 7.91 8.92
CA LEU A 103 13.34 8.15 10.16
C LEU A 103 13.04 6.87 10.96
N LEU A 104 12.84 5.76 10.25
CA LEU A 104 12.63 4.44 10.85
C LEU A 104 13.93 3.63 10.99
N GLU A 105 15.07 4.22 10.63
CA GLU A 105 16.39 3.59 10.69
C GLU A 105 16.42 2.23 9.96
N LEU A 106 15.76 2.16 8.79
CA LEU A 106 15.65 0.91 8.04
C LEU A 106 17.04 0.50 7.52
N PRO A 107 17.50 -0.72 7.83
CA PRO A 107 18.79 -1.21 7.34
C PRO A 107 18.70 -1.56 5.85
N PRO A 108 19.86 -1.80 5.20
CA PRO A 108 19.88 -2.36 3.85
C PRO A 108 18.97 -3.58 3.73
N LEU A 109 18.40 -3.77 2.54
CA LEU A 109 17.46 -4.84 2.19
C LEU A 109 16.09 -4.73 2.88
N VAL A 110 15.74 -3.53 3.38
CA VAL A 110 14.42 -3.24 3.95
C VAL A 110 13.85 -1.95 3.36
N TYR A 111 12.59 -1.97 2.93
CA TYR A 111 11.88 -0.74 2.55
C TYR A 111 10.39 -0.79 2.95
N PRO A 112 9.77 0.38 3.21
CA PRO A 112 8.38 0.44 3.63
C PRO A 112 7.44 0.28 2.42
N VAL A 113 6.57 -0.73 2.45
CA VAL A 113 5.58 -0.99 1.40
C VAL A 113 4.36 -0.08 1.61
N PHE A 114 3.75 -0.09 2.79
CA PHE A 114 2.64 0.80 3.16
C PHE A 114 2.53 0.93 4.68
N GLY A 115 1.89 2.00 5.15
CA GLY A 115 1.39 2.06 6.53
C GLY A 115 0.00 1.44 6.65
N MET A 116 -0.47 1.22 7.88
CA MET A 116 -1.82 0.76 8.20
C MET A 116 -2.26 1.38 9.53
N CYS A 117 -3.39 2.08 9.52
CA CYS A 117 -4.04 2.49 10.75
C CYS A 117 -5.08 1.44 11.15
N ILE A 118 -5.20 1.17 12.45
CA ILE A 118 -6.21 0.28 13.02
C ILE A 118 -6.82 0.97 14.24
N GLY A 119 -8.15 0.91 14.41
CA GLY A 119 -8.82 1.52 15.55
C GLY A 119 -10.30 1.22 15.64
N VAL A 120 -10.94 1.76 16.68
CA VAL A 120 -12.40 1.72 16.80
C VAL A 120 -12.98 2.75 15.81
N PRO A 121 -13.82 2.35 14.84
CA PRO A 121 -14.44 3.30 13.92
C PRO A 121 -15.36 4.27 14.65
N ASP A 122 -15.27 5.55 14.33
CA ASP A 122 -16.23 6.59 14.70
C ASP A 122 -17.28 6.85 13.59
N GLU A 123 -17.04 6.28 12.41
CA GLU A 123 -17.92 6.36 11.24
C GLU A 123 -18.14 4.97 10.60
N GLN A 124 -19.24 4.81 9.87
CA GLN A 124 -19.53 3.64 9.04
C GLN A 124 -19.72 4.09 7.58
N PRO A 125 -18.63 4.22 6.80
CA PRO A 125 -18.73 4.70 5.43
C PRO A 125 -19.38 3.67 4.51
N ASP A 126 -20.12 4.15 3.51
CA ASP A 126 -20.70 3.28 2.48
C ASP A 126 -19.61 2.54 1.69
N SER A 127 -19.88 1.27 1.40
CA SER A 127 -19.06 0.43 0.54
C SER A 127 -18.90 1.06 -0.84
N ARG A 128 -17.67 1.45 -1.19
CA ARG A 128 -17.33 1.91 -2.54
C ARG A 128 -17.56 0.77 -3.54
N PRO A 129 -18.22 0.99 -4.68
CA PRO A 129 -18.38 -0.04 -5.70
C PRO A 129 -17.01 -0.48 -6.24
N ARG A 130 -16.98 -1.66 -6.87
CA ARG A 130 -15.78 -2.24 -7.50
C ARG A 130 -16.05 -2.42 -8.99
N LEU A 131 -14.98 -2.48 -9.78
CA LEU A 131 -15.10 -2.75 -11.22
C LEU A 131 -15.92 -4.04 -11.45
N PRO A 132 -16.69 -4.10 -12.55
CA PRO A 132 -17.44 -5.29 -12.92
C PRO A 132 -16.53 -6.51 -12.96
N ARG A 133 -17.03 -7.68 -12.55
CA ARG A 133 -16.25 -8.93 -12.55
C ARG A 133 -15.58 -9.20 -13.89
N ALA A 134 -16.29 -8.97 -15.00
CA ALA A 134 -15.77 -9.18 -16.35
C ALA A 134 -14.56 -8.29 -16.70
N ALA A 135 -14.36 -7.17 -15.99
CA ALA A 135 -13.22 -6.28 -16.21
C ALA A 135 -11.96 -6.71 -15.42
N ILE A 136 -12.09 -7.60 -14.43
CA ILE A 136 -10.97 -8.06 -13.57
C ILE A 136 -10.69 -9.55 -13.74
N TYR A 137 -11.73 -10.36 -13.96
CA TYR A 137 -11.65 -11.80 -14.07
C TYR A 137 -11.74 -12.24 -15.53
N SER A 138 -10.81 -13.10 -15.96
CA SER A 138 -10.86 -13.75 -17.25
C SER A 138 -10.69 -15.26 -17.09
N GLU A 139 -11.39 -16.02 -17.92
CA GLU A 139 -11.29 -17.49 -17.93
C GLU A 139 -10.22 -17.93 -18.94
N ASN A 140 -9.26 -18.72 -18.47
CA ASN A 140 -8.15 -19.33 -19.25
C ASN A 140 -7.13 -18.36 -19.85
N ARG A 141 -7.53 -17.21 -20.39
CA ARG A 141 -6.66 -16.22 -21.04
C ARG A 141 -7.10 -14.81 -20.67
N TYR A 142 -6.15 -13.87 -20.66
CA TYR A 142 -6.45 -12.45 -20.50
C TYR A 142 -7.44 -12.00 -21.58
N SER A 143 -8.56 -11.40 -21.17
CA SER A 143 -9.52 -10.80 -22.09
C SER A 143 -9.66 -9.31 -21.83
N ALA A 144 -9.62 -8.54 -22.90
CA ALA A 144 -9.96 -7.11 -22.90
C ALA A 144 -11.29 -6.85 -23.64
N GLU A 145 -12.02 -7.90 -24.00
CA GLU A 145 -13.26 -7.81 -24.76
C GLU A 145 -14.33 -7.05 -23.96
N GLY A 146 -14.98 -6.08 -24.61
CA GLY A 146 -16.00 -5.24 -23.99
C GLY A 146 -15.50 -4.32 -22.88
N ARG A 147 -14.18 -4.18 -22.68
CA ARG A 147 -13.63 -3.47 -21.52
C ARG A 147 -14.02 -1.99 -21.49
N LEU A 148 -14.08 -1.32 -22.65
CA LEU A 148 -14.44 0.10 -22.69
C LEU A 148 -15.91 0.30 -22.29
N GLU A 149 -16.81 -0.57 -22.76
CA GLU A 149 -18.22 -0.56 -22.39
C GLU A 149 -18.43 -0.89 -20.91
N GLN A 150 -17.67 -1.86 -20.38
CA GLN A 150 -17.68 -2.21 -18.95
C GLN A 150 -17.21 -1.04 -18.09
N LEU A 151 -16.15 -0.32 -18.49
CA LEU A 151 -15.67 0.87 -17.79
C LEU A 151 -16.69 2.01 -17.86
N ALA A 152 -17.34 2.23 -19.01
CA ALA A 152 -18.40 3.23 -19.16
C ALA A 152 -19.62 2.92 -18.28
N THR A 153 -19.98 1.64 -18.15
CA THR A 153 -21.05 1.19 -17.25
C THR A 153 -20.69 1.44 -15.78
N TYR A 154 -19.46 1.08 -15.41
CA TYR A 154 -18.95 1.32 -14.05
C TYR A 154 -18.85 2.81 -13.71
N ASP A 155 -18.54 3.66 -14.68
CA ASP A 155 -18.47 5.11 -14.49
C ASP A 155 -19.82 5.71 -14.04
N GLU A 156 -20.95 5.20 -14.54
CA GLU A 156 -22.28 5.65 -14.10
C GLU A 156 -22.57 5.22 -12.65
N GLU A 157 -22.28 3.97 -12.30
CA GLU A 157 -22.41 3.46 -10.92
C GLU A 157 -21.52 4.25 -9.96
N TYR A 158 -20.27 4.49 -10.35
CA TYR A 158 -19.30 5.24 -9.59
C TYR A 158 -19.74 6.69 -9.38
N ARG A 159 -20.21 7.35 -10.43
CA ARG A 159 -20.71 8.73 -10.39
C ARG A 159 -21.91 8.85 -9.45
N SER A 160 -22.84 7.89 -9.52
CA SER A 160 -23.99 7.80 -8.60
C SER A 160 -23.53 7.68 -7.14
N TYR A 161 -22.59 6.75 -6.85
CA TYR A 161 -22.00 6.59 -5.52
C TYR A 161 -21.33 7.88 -5.00
N ILE A 162 -20.54 8.56 -5.84
CA ILE A 162 -19.88 9.80 -5.42
C ILE A 162 -20.89 10.93 -5.14
N ARG A 163 -21.99 11.00 -5.90
CA ARG A 163 -23.07 11.98 -5.69
C ARG A 163 -23.86 11.71 -4.41
N SER A 164 -24.10 10.44 -4.06
CA SER A 164 -24.89 10.06 -2.89
C SER A 164 -24.13 10.16 -1.57
N ARG A 165 -22.79 10.13 -1.61
CA ARG A 165 -21.93 10.17 -0.42
C ARG A 165 -22.10 11.48 0.37
N ALA A 166 -22.11 11.39 1.70
CA ALA A 166 -22.07 12.57 2.59
C ALA A 166 -20.86 13.47 2.25
N GLY A 167 -21.10 14.75 1.98
CA GLY A 167 -20.14 15.67 1.35
C GLY A 167 -20.30 15.81 -0.18
N GLY A 168 -21.40 15.27 -0.72
CA GLY A 168 -21.80 15.30 -2.13
C GLY A 168 -21.67 16.67 -2.79
N GLY A 169 -20.58 16.84 -3.54
CA GLY A 169 -20.34 18.02 -4.36
C GLY A 169 -19.42 17.76 -5.54
N ARG A 170 -18.90 16.53 -5.68
CA ARG A 170 -18.07 16.15 -6.82
C ARG A 170 -18.90 15.37 -7.82
N ASP A 171 -18.75 15.72 -9.08
CA ASP A 171 -19.37 15.04 -10.19
C ASP A 171 -18.27 14.48 -11.10
N THR A 172 -17.87 13.24 -10.86
CA THR A 172 -16.74 12.63 -11.55
C THR A 172 -17.00 11.15 -11.79
N THR A 173 -16.27 10.59 -12.74
CA THR A 173 -16.29 9.16 -13.06
C THR A 173 -15.00 8.51 -12.59
N TRP A 174 -14.98 7.17 -12.53
CA TRP A 174 -13.77 6.47 -12.12
C TRP A 174 -12.65 6.66 -13.14
N THR A 175 -12.96 6.57 -14.44
CA THR A 175 -11.98 6.77 -15.51
C THR A 175 -11.37 8.18 -15.50
N GLN A 176 -12.18 9.21 -15.21
CA GLN A 176 -11.70 10.58 -15.06
C GLN A 176 -10.76 10.71 -13.86
N GLU A 177 -11.11 10.15 -12.70
CA GLU A 177 -10.20 10.12 -11.56
C GLU A 177 -8.89 9.37 -11.86
N MET A 178 -8.94 8.28 -12.62
CA MET A 178 -7.72 7.53 -13.00
C MET A 178 -6.83 8.34 -13.92
N LYS A 179 -7.41 9.07 -14.89
CA LYS A 179 -6.67 10.01 -15.74
C LYS A 179 -5.97 11.07 -14.88
N ASP A 180 -6.69 11.65 -13.93
CA ASP A 180 -6.16 12.73 -13.07
C ASP A 180 -5.05 12.23 -12.14
N ARG A 181 -5.05 10.94 -11.78
CA ARG A 181 -3.94 10.31 -11.02
C ARG A 181 -2.62 10.28 -11.77
N VAL A 182 -2.63 10.24 -13.10
CA VAL A 182 -1.39 10.28 -13.91
C VAL A 182 -0.73 11.66 -13.86
N ALA A 183 -1.51 12.72 -13.62
CA ALA A 183 -0.98 14.07 -13.49
C ALA A 183 -0.24 14.31 -12.16
N TYR A 184 -0.39 13.43 -11.16
CA TYR A 184 0.41 13.49 -9.95
C TYR A 184 1.85 13.10 -10.24
N PRO A 185 2.86 13.86 -9.75
CA PRO A 185 4.25 13.55 -9.97
C PRO A 185 4.56 12.10 -9.59
N SER A 186 5.14 11.35 -10.52
CA SER A 186 5.56 9.98 -10.26
C SER A 186 6.57 9.98 -9.10
N ARG A 187 6.33 9.14 -8.10
CA ARG A 187 7.25 8.94 -6.98
C ARG A 187 8.51 8.29 -7.53
N LYS A 188 9.65 8.99 -7.45
CA LYS A 188 10.95 8.45 -7.87
C LYS A 188 11.48 7.49 -6.80
N ILE A 189 10.94 6.27 -6.77
CA ILE A 189 11.30 5.26 -5.75
C ILE A 189 12.42 4.31 -6.19
N THR A 190 12.67 4.19 -7.50
CA THR A 190 13.63 3.20 -8.04
C THR A 190 15.05 3.42 -7.52
N GLU A 191 15.49 4.67 -7.42
CA GLU A 191 16.82 5.02 -6.92
C GLU A 191 16.99 4.59 -5.46
N LEU A 192 16.01 4.92 -4.60
CA LEU A 192 16.05 4.51 -3.20
C LEU A 192 15.97 2.99 -3.03
N LEU A 193 15.16 2.29 -3.83
CA LEU A 193 15.11 0.84 -3.77
C LEU A 193 16.48 0.23 -4.11
N ARG A 194 17.20 0.77 -5.11
CA ARG A 194 18.58 0.36 -5.41
C ARG A 194 19.54 0.66 -4.28
N GLU A 195 19.44 1.82 -3.64
CA GLU A 195 20.25 2.14 -2.46
C GLU A 195 19.98 1.22 -1.28
N GLN A 196 18.73 0.76 -1.13
CA GLN A 196 18.34 -0.28 -0.16
C GLN A 196 18.75 -1.69 -0.62
N GLY A 197 19.53 -1.83 -1.69
CA GLY A 197 20.05 -3.11 -2.17
C GLY A 197 19.06 -3.93 -3.00
N PHE A 198 17.97 -3.34 -3.50
CA PHE A 198 17.07 -4.01 -4.45
C PHE A 198 17.49 -3.70 -5.89
N HIS A 199 18.08 -4.69 -6.55
CA HIS A 199 18.51 -4.60 -7.94
C HIS A 199 17.45 -5.20 -8.89
N PHE A 200 17.25 -4.55 -10.04
CA PHE A 200 16.18 -4.86 -11.01
C PHE A 200 16.71 -5.36 -12.36
N GLU A 201 17.99 -5.72 -12.39
CA GLU A 201 18.67 -6.25 -13.58
C GLU A 201 18.82 -7.75 -13.38
N ASP A 202 18.68 -8.51 -14.47
CA ASP A 202 18.84 -9.98 -14.49
C ASP A 202 20.29 -10.38 -14.73
#